data_AF-A0A9D8RDN8-F1
#
_entry.id   AF-A0A9D8RDN8-F1
#
_cell.length_a   1.000
_cell.length_b   1.000
_cell.length_c   1.000
_cell.angle_alpha   90.00
_cell.angle_beta   90.00
_cell.angle_gamma   90.00
#
_symmetry.space_group_name_H-M   'P 1'
#
loop_
_entity.id
_entity.type
_entity.pdbx_description
1 polymer ?
#
loop_
_entity_poly.entity_id
_entity_poly.type
_entity_poly.pdbx_seq_one_letter_code
_entity_poly.pdbx_strand_id
1 'polypeptide(L)'
;MEVVAQQPKKQHRLGSVKNFFGAIFNKKVRKIALMTGLLALLVVTGYLNFSLNQKAVSINAGSKTETNMFVTLKENRADSRTAQQMLLQEIVANQAASEEARAEAQTALTNLAETIAYENNTENLISAQCGYEDVIVSRNGNKLNVIVKSAESEISNENLQKIMKILATAMNKERLEPENGDMLYISMM
;
A
#
# COMPACT_ATOMS: atom_id res chain seq x y z
N MET A 1 3.17 -64.27 39.28
CA MET A 1 3.94 -63.11 39.75
C MET A 1 4.66 -62.52 38.56
N GLU A 2 4.15 -61.42 38.00
CA GLU A 2 4.96 -60.54 37.16
C GLU A 2 4.38 -59.14 37.30
N VAL A 3 5.18 -58.24 37.89
CA VAL A 3 4.80 -56.86 38.21
C VAL A 3 5.27 -55.99 37.05
N VAL A 4 4.31 -55.45 36.29
CA VAL A 4 4.57 -54.50 35.20
C VAL A 4 5.00 -53.16 35.80
N ALA A 5 6.28 -52.80 35.63
CA ALA A 5 6.83 -51.52 36.06
C ALA A 5 6.49 -50.41 35.04
N GLN A 6 5.82 -49.36 35.51
CA GLN A 6 5.57 -48.13 34.76
C GLN A 6 6.85 -47.29 34.63
N GLN A 7 7.11 -46.73 33.45
CA GLN A 7 8.19 -45.76 33.23
C GLN A 7 7.74 -44.32 33.55
N PRO A 8 8.62 -43.43 34.07
CA PRO A 8 8.27 -42.04 34.36
C PRO A 8 8.31 -41.14 33.12
N LYS A 9 7.30 -40.26 33.00
CA LYS A 9 7.15 -39.23 31.95
C LYS A 9 8.31 -38.24 31.98
N LYS A 10 9.06 -38.12 30.88
CA LYS A 10 10.06 -37.05 30.67
C LYS A 10 9.33 -35.72 30.41
N GLN A 11 9.44 -34.78 31.34
CA GLN A 11 9.03 -33.39 31.11
C GLN A 11 10.00 -32.72 30.12
N HIS A 12 9.46 -32.22 29.01
CA HIS A 12 10.23 -31.55 27.96
C HIS A 12 10.61 -30.12 28.41
N ARG A 13 11.91 -29.79 28.31
CA ARG A 13 12.53 -28.60 28.93
C ARG A 13 12.14 -27.32 28.19
N LEU A 14 11.22 -26.52 28.75
CA LEU A 14 10.94 -25.14 28.30
C LEU A 14 11.78 -24.10 29.08
N GLY A 15 13.11 -24.30 29.08
CA GLY A 15 14.05 -23.51 29.92
C GLY A 15 14.85 -22.42 29.20
N SER A 16 14.82 -22.33 27.86
CA SER A 16 15.82 -21.53 27.14
C SER A 16 15.39 -20.08 26.85
N VAL A 17 14.10 -19.81 26.64
CA VAL A 17 13.62 -18.47 26.21
C VAL A 17 13.56 -17.47 27.37
N LYS A 18 13.23 -17.93 28.58
CA LYS A 18 13.14 -17.08 29.78
C LYS A 18 14.50 -16.49 30.19
N ASN A 19 15.57 -17.24 29.99
CA ASN A 19 16.93 -16.80 30.31
C ASN A 19 17.46 -15.77 29.30
N PHE A 20 16.96 -15.81 28.05
CA PHE A 20 17.38 -14.89 26.99
C PHE A 20 16.87 -13.46 27.24
N PHE A 21 15.59 -13.31 27.60
CA PHE A 21 15.02 -12.01 27.96
C PHE A 21 15.60 -11.46 29.28
N GLY A 22 15.86 -12.31 30.27
CA GLY A 22 16.44 -11.88 31.56
C GLY A 22 17.84 -11.27 31.44
N ALA A 23 18.66 -11.76 30.50
CA ALA A 23 20.01 -11.24 30.28
C ALA A 23 20.02 -9.82 29.66
N ILE A 24 18.99 -9.48 28.86
CA ILE A 24 18.85 -8.18 28.18
C ILE A 24 18.61 -7.03 29.18
N PHE A 25 18.02 -7.30 30.35
CA PHE A 25 17.76 -6.31 31.40
C PHE A 25 18.96 -6.03 32.33
N ASN A 26 20.09 -6.71 32.16
CA ASN A 26 21.30 -6.41 32.94
C ASN A 26 21.93 -5.08 32.48
N LYS A 27 22.17 -4.15 33.40
CA LYS A 27 22.67 -2.78 33.13
C LYS A 27 23.96 -2.73 32.29
N LYS A 28 24.83 -3.74 32.38
CA LYS A 28 26.06 -3.86 31.58
C LYS A 28 25.81 -4.46 30.18
N VAL A 29 24.97 -5.49 30.10
CA VAL A 29 24.63 -6.19 28.84
C VAL A 29 23.69 -5.35 27.97
N ARG A 30 22.82 -4.53 28.58
CA ARG A 30 21.89 -3.64 27.89
C ARG A 30 22.58 -2.69 26.91
N LYS A 31 23.71 -2.09 27.29
CA LYS A 31 24.45 -1.19 26.39
C LYS A 31 25.07 -1.95 25.21
N ILE A 32 25.63 -3.14 25.46
CA ILE A 32 26.25 -3.96 24.41
C ILE A 32 25.19 -4.52 23.46
N ALA A 33 24.09 -5.04 24.00
CA ALA A 33 22.96 -5.57 23.22
C ALA A 33 22.27 -4.49 22.38
N LEU A 34 22.16 -3.26 22.90
CA LEU A 34 21.65 -2.12 22.13
C LEU A 34 22.60 -1.74 20.98
N MET A 35 23.92 -1.74 21.22
CA MET A 35 24.90 -1.38 20.19
C MET A 35 25.03 -2.44 19.09
N THR A 36 25.07 -3.73 19.46
CA THR A 36 25.11 -4.82 18.47
C THR A 36 23.78 -4.97 17.73
N GLY A 37 22.66 -4.75 18.41
CA GLY A 37 21.34 -4.70 17.79
C GLY A 37 21.21 -3.55 16.78
N LEU A 38 21.73 -2.35 17.11
CA LEU A 38 21.72 -1.21 16.20
C LEU A 38 22.61 -1.45 14.97
N LEU A 39 23.78 -2.07 15.15
CA LEU A 39 24.67 -2.42 14.03
C LEU A 39 24.07 -3.50 13.13
N ALA A 40 23.46 -4.53 13.71
CA ALA A 40 22.75 -5.58 12.96
C ALA A 40 21.57 -4.99 12.16
N LEU A 41 20.82 -4.07 12.76
CA LEU A 41 19.74 -3.36 12.08
C LEU A 41 20.27 -2.52 10.91
N LEU A 42 21.44 -1.88 11.06
CA LEU A 42 22.07 -1.10 9.99
C LEU A 42 22.51 -1.98 8.81
N VAL A 43 23.08 -3.16 9.09
CA VAL A 43 23.46 -4.12 8.05
C VAL A 43 22.24 -4.68 7.34
N VAL A 44 21.16 -5.01 8.05
CA VAL A 44 19.91 -5.47 7.44
C VAL A 44 19.26 -4.37 6.61
N THR A 45 19.22 -3.14 7.13
CA THR A 45 18.63 -1.99 6.42
C THR A 45 19.47 -1.62 5.19
N GLY A 46 20.80 -1.64 5.29
CA GLY A 46 21.71 -1.42 4.17
C GLY A 46 21.65 -2.53 3.13
N TYR A 47 21.52 -3.79 3.56
CA TYR A 47 21.35 -4.94 2.66
C TYR A 47 20.00 -4.90 1.94
N LEU A 48 18.90 -4.58 2.64
CA LEU A 48 17.60 -4.37 2.02
C LEU A 48 17.66 -3.25 1.00
N ASN A 49 18.27 -2.10 1.34
CA ASN A 49 18.41 -0.98 0.42
C ASN A 49 19.21 -1.39 -0.84
N PHE A 50 20.35 -2.08 -0.68
CA PHE A 50 21.17 -2.54 -1.80
C PHE A 50 20.50 -3.61 -2.67
N SER A 51 19.77 -4.56 -2.07
CA SER A 51 19.02 -5.60 -2.79
C SER A 51 17.84 -5.02 -3.58
N LEU A 52 17.15 -4.03 -3.02
CA LEU A 52 16.09 -3.29 -3.70
C LEU A 52 16.63 -2.41 -4.83
N ASN A 53 17.80 -1.79 -4.65
CA ASN A 53 18.40 -0.91 -5.66
C ASN A 53 19.05 -1.70 -6.82
N GLN A 54 19.52 -2.94 -6.61
CA GLN A 54 19.98 -3.81 -7.72
C GLN A 54 18.84 -4.24 -8.66
N LYS A 55 17.60 -4.38 -8.14
CA LYS A 55 16.42 -4.60 -8.98
C LYS A 55 16.12 -3.38 -9.87
N ALA A 56 16.43 -2.17 -9.42
CA ALA A 56 16.30 -0.94 -10.20
C ALA A 56 17.42 -0.77 -11.27
N VAL A 57 18.61 -1.33 -11.06
CA VAL A 57 19.77 -1.23 -11.99
C VAL A 57 19.67 -2.18 -13.19
N SER A 58 18.76 -3.16 -13.17
CA SER A 58 18.54 -4.11 -14.29
C SER A 58 17.71 -3.52 -15.45
N ILE A 59 17.35 -2.24 -15.37
CA ILE A 59 16.48 -1.55 -16.32
C ILE A 59 17.33 -0.93 -17.44
N ASN A 60 17.81 -1.73 -18.38
CA ASN A 60 18.39 -1.24 -19.63
C ASN A 60 18.14 -2.22 -20.78
N ALA A 61 16.94 -2.16 -21.36
CA ALA A 61 16.67 -2.53 -22.75
C ALA A 61 15.32 -1.92 -23.18
N GLY A 62 15.38 -0.84 -23.97
CA GLY A 62 14.24 -0.07 -24.44
C GLY A 62 13.15 -0.92 -25.10
N SER A 63 11.90 -0.47 -24.97
CA SER A 63 10.63 -1.13 -25.30
C SER A 63 10.09 -2.13 -24.27
N LYS A 64 10.90 -3.02 -23.67
CA LYS A 64 10.42 -3.90 -22.58
C LYS A 64 10.35 -3.19 -21.22
N THR A 65 11.12 -2.12 -21.05
CA THR A 65 11.18 -1.32 -19.82
C THR A 65 9.87 -0.55 -19.54
N GLU A 66 9.18 0.01 -20.54
CA GLU A 66 8.01 0.86 -20.29
C GLU A 66 6.76 0.08 -19.91
N THR A 67 6.47 -1.03 -20.61
CA THR A 67 5.43 -1.98 -20.18
C THR A 67 5.75 -2.51 -18.78
N ASN A 68 7.02 -2.79 -18.48
CA ASN A 68 7.43 -3.21 -17.14
C ASN A 68 7.22 -2.11 -16.09
N MET A 69 7.42 -0.83 -16.44
CA MET A 69 7.20 0.29 -15.52
C MET A 69 5.73 0.45 -15.14
N PHE A 70 4.79 0.48 -16.10
CA PHE A 70 3.35 0.61 -15.78
C PHE A 70 2.82 -0.58 -15.00
N VAL A 71 3.24 -1.80 -15.35
CA VAL A 71 2.91 -3.02 -14.60
C VAL A 71 3.43 -2.92 -13.17
N THR A 72 4.72 -2.59 -13.00
CA THR A 72 5.35 -2.44 -11.68
C THR A 72 4.67 -1.34 -10.85
N LEU A 73 4.30 -0.21 -11.44
CA LEU A 73 3.58 0.87 -10.74
C LEU A 73 2.20 0.41 -10.26
N LYS A 74 1.45 -0.32 -11.09
CA LYS A 74 0.14 -0.87 -10.72
C LYS A 74 0.26 -1.91 -9.62
N GLU A 75 1.22 -2.82 -9.72
CA GLU A 75 1.50 -3.84 -8.71
C GLU A 75 1.88 -3.21 -7.36
N ASN A 76 2.87 -2.31 -7.35
CA ASN A 76 3.28 -1.61 -6.13
C ASN A 76 2.12 -0.84 -5.48
N ARG A 77 1.24 -0.24 -6.28
CA ARG A 77 0.04 0.44 -5.79
C ARG A 77 -0.95 -0.54 -5.18
N ALA A 78 -1.20 -1.68 -5.83
CA ALA A 78 -2.09 -2.72 -5.32
C ALA A 78 -1.57 -3.31 -4.00
N ASP A 79 -0.27 -3.60 -3.92
CA ASP A 79 0.38 -4.11 -2.71
C ASP A 79 0.30 -3.09 -1.56
N SER A 80 0.59 -1.82 -1.84
CA SER A 80 0.51 -0.76 -0.84
C SER A 80 -0.91 -0.59 -0.31
N ARG A 81 -1.93 -0.59 -1.19
CA ARG A 81 -3.35 -0.50 -0.79
C ARG A 81 -3.77 -1.69 0.04
N THR A 82 -3.35 -2.90 -0.35
CA THR A 82 -3.64 -4.13 0.40
C THR A 82 -3.04 -4.05 1.80
N ALA A 83 -1.77 -3.64 1.92
CA ALA A 83 -1.11 -3.47 3.21
C ALA A 83 -1.79 -2.40 4.08
N GLN A 84 -2.17 -1.26 3.51
CA GLN A 84 -2.90 -0.20 4.21
C GLN A 84 -4.26 -0.69 4.70
N GLN A 85 -5.03 -1.36 3.84
CA GLN A 85 -6.32 -1.91 4.20
C GLN A 85 -6.21 -2.94 5.31
N MET A 86 -5.24 -3.86 5.23
CA MET A 86 -5.01 -4.86 6.28
C MET A 86 -4.70 -4.21 7.63
N LEU A 87 -3.80 -3.22 7.65
CA LEU A 87 -3.44 -2.50 8.87
C LEU A 87 -4.64 -1.78 9.49
N LEU A 88 -5.43 -1.06 8.68
CA LEU A 88 -6.59 -0.34 9.17
C LEU A 88 -7.68 -1.30 9.68
N GLN A 89 -7.90 -2.43 8.98
CA GLN A 89 -8.83 -3.46 9.43
C GLN A 89 -8.40 -4.12 10.74
N GLU A 90 -7.09 -4.34 10.93
CA GLU A 90 -6.55 -4.84 12.20
C GLU A 90 -6.85 -3.88 13.35
N ILE A 91 -6.69 -2.56 13.13
CA ILE A 91 -7.03 -1.53 14.13
C ILE A 91 -8.53 -1.56 14.45
N VAL A 92 -9.39 -1.61 13.44
CA VAL A 92 -10.85 -1.66 13.60
C VAL A 92 -11.27 -2.91 14.39
N ALA A 93 -10.67 -4.06 14.10
CA ALA A 93 -10.97 -5.34 14.75
C ALA A 93 -10.38 -5.47 16.17
N ASN A 94 -9.39 -4.65 16.53
CA ASN A 94 -8.70 -4.72 17.81
C ASN A 94 -9.56 -4.13 18.94
N GLN A 95 -10.15 -4.99 19.76
CA GLN A 95 -10.98 -4.59 20.92
C GLN A 95 -10.19 -3.86 22.02
N ALA A 96 -8.86 -3.97 22.04
CA ALA A 96 -8.01 -3.23 22.98
C ALA A 96 -7.69 -1.80 22.49
N ALA A 97 -7.99 -1.47 21.23
CA ALA A 97 -7.86 -0.11 20.72
C ALA A 97 -8.98 0.79 21.27
N SER A 98 -8.69 2.08 21.44
CA SER A 98 -9.70 3.06 21.85
C SER A 98 -10.82 3.14 20.80
N GLU A 99 -12.00 3.56 21.23
CA GLU A 99 -13.12 3.80 20.32
C GLU A 99 -12.80 4.88 19.28
N GLU A 100 -12.09 5.93 19.69
CA GLU A 100 -11.57 6.98 18.80
C GLU A 100 -10.63 6.39 17.74
N ALA A 101 -9.66 5.56 18.12
CA ALA A 101 -8.73 4.96 17.16
C ALA A 101 -9.44 4.02 16.16
N ARG A 102 -10.46 3.29 16.60
CA ARG A 102 -11.30 2.46 15.71
C ARG A 102 -12.13 3.32 14.75
N ALA A 103 -12.67 4.44 15.23
CA ALA A 103 -13.43 5.39 14.40
C ALA A 103 -12.55 6.10 13.36
N GLU A 104 -11.34 6.52 13.75
CA GLU A 104 -10.35 7.09 12.83
C GLU A 104 -9.93 6.07 11.76
N ALA A 105 -9.68 4.82 12.14
CA ALA A 105 -9.35 3.76 11.20
C ALA A 105 -10.50 3.46 10.21
N GLN A 106 -11.75 3.51 10.68
CA GLN A 106 -12.93 3.37 9.83
C GLN A 106 -13.06 4.54 8.83
N THR A 107 -12.77 5.76 9.29
CA THR A 107 -12.71 6.96 8.44
C THR A 107 -11.61 6.82 7.39
N ALA A 108 -10.42 6.38 7.81
CA ALA A 108 -9.30 6.15 6.90
C ALA A 108 -9.60 5.06 5.85
N LEU A 109 -10.32 3.99 6.20
CA LEU A 109 -10.79 2.98 5.24
C LEU A 109 -11.75 3.58 4.22
N THR A 110 -12.66 4.44 4.67
CA THR A 110 -13.61 5.13 3.78
C THR A 110 -12.87 6.06 2.82
N ASN A 111 -11.95 6.88 3.33
CA ASN A 111 -11.13 7.78 2.52
C ASN A 111 -10.24 7.01 1.51
N LEU A 112 -9.73 5.84 1.89
CA LEU A 112 -8.97 4.97 1.00
C LEU A 112 -9.86 4.45 -0.14
N ALA A 113 -11.08 3.99 0.18
CA ALA A 113 -12.04 3.51 -0.81
C ALA A 113 -12.47 4.62 -1.79
N GLU A 114 -12.74 5.82 -1.28
CA GLU A 114 -13.05 7.00 -2.09
C GLU A 114 -11.88 7.40 -3.00
N THR A 115 -10.65 7.36 -2.48
CA THR A 115 -9.44 7.62 -3.26
C THR A 115 -9.30 6.62 -4.41
N ILE A 116 -9.48 5.33 -4.13
CA ILE A 116 -9.43 4.27 -5.14
C ILE A 116 -10.51 4.49 -6.21
N ALA A 117 -11.73 4.80 -5.79
CA ALA A 117 -12.84 5.05 -6.71
C ALA A 117 -12.58 6.28 -7.60
N TYR A 118 -12.06 7.36 -7.02
CA TYR A 118 -11.67 8.57 -7.75
C TYR A 118 -10.60 8.28 -8.80
N GLU A 119 -9.53 7.59 -8.41
CA GLU A 119 -8.41 7.24 -9.30
C GLU A 119 -8.90 6.36 -10.45
N ASN A 120 -9.66 5.30 -10.16
CA ASN A 120 -10.19 4.41 -11.19
C ASN A 120 -11.15 5.14 -12.15
N ASN A 121 -12.03 6.01 -11.62
CA ASN A 121 -12.97 6.76 -12.45
C ASN A 121 -12.24 7.71 -13.40
N THR A 122 -11.28 8.47 -12.86
CA THR A 122 -10.50 9.43 -13.65
C THR A 122 -9.58 8.75 -14.66
N GLU A 123 -8.95 7.62 -14.32
CA GLU A 123 -8.19 6.77 -15.25
C GLU A 123 -9.06 6.34 -16.44
N ASN A 124 -10.27 5.84 -16.17
CA ASN A 124 -11.19 5.38 -17.21
C ASN A 124 -11.64 6.55 -18.12
N LEU A 125 -11.98 7.70 -17.55
CA LEU A 125 -12.39 8.88 -18.31
C LEU A 125 -11.26 9.44 -19.18
N ILE A 126 -10.04 9.51 -18.64
CA ILE A 126 -8.88 9.99 -19.39
C ILE A 126 -8.58 9.03 -20.55
N SER A 127 -8.59 7.73 -20.30
CA SER A 127 -8.38 6.71 -21.35
C SER A 127 -9.43 6.83 -22.45
N ALA A 128 -10.71 6.94 -22.09
CA ALA A 128 -11.81 7.03 -23.04
C ALA A 128 -11.83 8.33 -23.86
N GLN A 129 -11.49 9.47 -23.26
CA GLN A 129 -11.60 10.79 -23.91
C GLN A 129 -10.31 11.25 -24.60
N CYS A 130 -9.16 10.76 -24.16
CA CYS A 130 -7.85 11.16 -24.71
C CYS A 130 -7.17 10.05 -25.52
N GLY A 131 -7.67 8.81 -25.45
CA GLY A 131 -7.19 7.69 -26.27
C GLY A 131 -5.86 7.08 -25.82
N TYR A 132 -5.43 7.32 -24.58
CA TYR A 132 -4.21 6.71 -24.04
C TYR A 132 -4.43 5.23 -23.72
N GLU A 133 -3.45 4.40 -24.07
CA GLU A 133 -3.50 2.94 -23.86
C GLU A 133 -3.47 2.59 -22.37
N ASP A 134 -2.63 3.27 -21.60
CA ASP A 134 -2.45 3.03 -20.18
C ASP A 134 -2.42 4.37 -19.43
N VAL A 135 -3.24 4.47 -18.39
CA VAL A 135 -3.34 5.66 -17.55
C VAL A 135 -3.24 5.24 -16.08
N ILE A 136 -2.43 5.96 -15.32
CA ILE A 136 -2.35 5.83 -13.87
C ILE A 136 -2.60 7.21 -13.27
N VAL A 137 -3.64 7.30 -12.45
CA VAL A 137 -3.91 8.46 -11.61
C VAL A 137 -3.57 8.08 -10.18
N SER A 138 -2.84 8.96 -9.50
CA SER A 138 -2.48 8.78 -8.09
C SER A 138 -2.76 10.06 -7.31
N ARG A 139 -3.53 9.93 -6.24
CA ARG A 139 -3.87 11.01 -5.32
C ARG A 139 -3.11 10.80 -4.01
N ASN A 140 -2.35 11.82 -3.62
CA ASN A 140 -1.69 11.86 -2.33
C ASN A 140 -2.07 13.18 -1.63
N GLY A 141 -3.08 13.10 -0.76
CA GLY A 141 -3.72 14.27 -0.16
C GLY A 141 -4.25 15.22 -1.22
N ASN A 142 -3.67 16.42 -1.27
CA ASN A 142 -4.05 17.48 -2.21
C ASN A 142 -3.25 17.46 -3.53
N LYS A 143 -2.35 16.50 -3.71
CA LYS A 143 -1.55 16.37 -4.93
C LYS A 143 -2.09 15.25 -5.80
N LEU A 144 -2.27 15.56 -7.09
CA LEU A 144 -2.63 14.60 -8.11
C LEU A 144 -1.45 14.39 -9.05
N ASN A 145 -1.15 13.13 -9.33
CA ASN A 145 -0.18 12.73 -10.32
C ASN A 145 -0.89 11.91 -11.40
N VAL A 146 -0.65 12.24 -12.66
CA VAL A 146 -1.22 11.51 -13.80
C VAL A 146 -0.07 11.08 -14.69
N ILE A 147 -0.01 9.78 -14.97
CA ILE A 147 0.98 9.17 -15.86
C ILE A 147 0.18 8.51 -16.99
N VAL A 148 0.51 8.85 -18.23
CA VAL A 148 -0.13 8.30 -19.43
C VAL A 148 0.92 7.62 -20.30
N LYS A 149 0.58 6.47 -20.89
CA LYS A 149 1.39 5.80 -21.90
C LYS A 149 1.13 6.48 -23.24
N SER A 150 2.10 7.25 -23.70
CA SER A 150 2.02 8.09 -24.89
C SER A 150 3.43 8.45 -25.34
N ALA A 151 3.65 8.62 -26.65
CA ALA A 151 4.85 9.32 -27.09
C ALA A 151 4.75 10.80 -26.66
N GLU A 152 5.87 11.46 -26.37
CA GLU A 152 5.87 12.88 -25.96
C GLU A 152 5.23 13.78 -27.03
N SER A 153 5.43 13.46 -28.30
CA SER A 153 4.83 14.16 -29.45
C SER A 153 3.31 14.02 -29.56
N GLU A 154 2.70 13.06 -28.86
CA GLU A 154 1.25 12.79 -28.86
C GLU A 154 0.54 13.53 -27.70
N ILE A 155 1.30 14.18 -26.81
CA ILE A 155 0.74 15.00 -25.73
C ILE A 155 0.33 16.36 -26.30
N SER A 156 -0.96 16.51 -26.57
CA SER A 156 -1.54 17.76 -27.07
C SER A 156 -2.05 18.67 -25.94
N ASN A 157 -2.02 20.00 -26.18
CA ASN A 157 -2.64 20.97 -25.27
C ASN A 157 -4.14 20.71 -25.05
N GLU A 158 -4.83 20.19 -26.06
CA GLU A 158 -6.24 19.80 -25.95
C GLU A 158 -6.43 18.65 -24.96
N ASN A 159 -5.59 17.61 -25.04
CA ASN A 159 -5.65 16.48 -24.10
C ASN A 159 -5.32 16.94 -22.67
N LEU A 160 -4.35 17.84 -22.49
CA LEU A 160 -4.05 18.41 -21.17
C LEU A 160 -5.25 19.15 -20.58
N GLN A 161 -5.97 19.95 -21.39
CA GLN A 161 -7.19 20.63 -20.93
C GLN A 161 -8.31 19.65 -20.57
N LYS A 162 -8.51 18.59 -21.36
CA LYS A 162 -9.48 17.53 -21.05
C LYS A 162 -9.15 16.84 -19.74
N ILE A 163 -7.88 16.45 -19.53
CA ILE A 163 -7.41 15.85 -18.28
C ILE A 163 -7.71 16.78 -17.09
N MET A 164 -7.31 18.04 -17.17
CA MET A 164 -7.55 19.01 -16.09
C MET A 164 -9.04 19.17 -15.78
N LYS A 165 -9.89 19.20 -16.80
CA LYS A 165 -11.35 19.27 -16.63
C LYS A 165 -11.90 18.01 -15.95
N ILE A 166 -11.49 16.82 -16.40
CA ILE A 166 -11.90 15.54 -15.81
C ILE A 166 -11.54 15.50 -14.32
N LEU A 167 -10.29 15.84 -13.97
CA LEU A 167 -9.82 15.84 -12.59
C LEU A 167 -10.62 16.83 -11.72
N ALA A 168 -10.87 18.04 -12.23
CA ALA A 168 -11.64 19.07 -11.53
C ALA A 168 -13.10 18.68 -11.32
N THR A 169 -13.75 18.12 -12.35
CA THR A 169 -15.15 17.67 -12.25
C THR A 169 -15.30 16.48 -11.30
N ALA A 170 -14.38 15.52 -11.34
CA ALA A 170 -14.38 14.38 -10.44
C ALA A 170 -14.17 14.79 -8.97
N MET A 171 -13.34 15.81 -8.70
CA MET A 171 -13.15 16.35 -7.35
C MET A 171 -14.40 17.06 -6.80
N ASN A 172 -15.21 17.66 -7.68
CA ASN A 172 -16.41 18.41 -7.27
C ASN A 172 -17.66 17.54 -7.11
N LYS A 173 -17.54 16.22 -7.32
CA LYS A 173 -18.65 15.27 -7.25
C LYS A 173 -19.13 14.98 -5.82
N GLU A 174 -18.37 15.38 -4.79
CA GLU A 174 -18.85 15.50 -3.40
C GLU A 174 -20.01 16.52 -3.25
N ARG A 175 -20.28 17.37 -4.26
CA ARG A 175 -21.37 18.35 -4.27
C ARG A 175 -22.52 18.03 -5.23
N LEU A 176 -22.58 16.80 -5.73
CA LEU A 176 -23.67 16.32 -6.60
C LEU A 176 -24.25 15.02 -6.03
N GLU A 177 -24.58 15.02 -4.75
CA GLU A 177 -25.70 14.21 -4.27
C GLU A 177 -26.96 14.81 -4.94
N PRO A 178 -27.71 14.07 -5.76
CA PRO A 178 -28.93 14.61 -6.34
C PRO A 178 -29.94 14.83 -5.20
N GLU A 179 -30.16 16.10 -4.85
CA GLU A 179 -31.37 16.53 -4.15
C GLU A 179 -32.53 16.27 -5.12
N ASN A 180 -33.04 15.03 -5.09
CA ASN A 180 -34.08 14.46 -5.95
C ASN A 180 -33.62 13.94 -7.33
N GLY A 181 -33.40 12.63 -7.41
CA GLY A 181 -34.05 11.80 -8.44
C GLY A 181 -33.66 11.90 -9.92
N ASP A 182 -32.68 12.71 -10.32
CA ASP A 182 -32.28 12.77 -11.75
C ASP A 182 -31.32 11.64 -12.13
N MET A 183 -31.89 10.48 -12.50
CA MET A 183 -31.21 9.50 -13.35
C MET A 183 -31.11 10.07 -14.77
N LEU A 184 -29.91 10.47 -15.17
CA LEU A 184 -29.63 10.87 -16.55
C LEU A 184 -29.67 9.62 -17.47
N TYR A 185 -30.84 9.29 -18.02
CA TYR A 185 -30.96 8.30 -19.09
C TYR A 185 -30.51 8.93 -20.41
N ILE A 186 -29.28 8.63 -20.84
CA ILE A 186 -28.87 8.90 -22.22
C ILE A 186 -29.30 7.70 -23.06
N SER A 187 -30.47 7.81 -23.69
CA SER A 187 -30.87 6.91 -24.79
C SER A 187 -30.12 7.34 -26.05
N MET A 188 -29.30 6.46 -26.60
CA MET A 188 -28.75 6.64 -27.95
C MET A 188 -29.83 6.25 -28.97
N MET A 189 -30.12 7.15 -29.92
CA MET A 189 -30.72 6.80 -31.21
C MET A 189 -29.61 6.55 -32.22
#